data_AF-A0A925TLE6-F1
#
_entry.id   AF-A0A925TLE6-F1
#
_cell.length_a   1.000
_cell.length_b   1.000
_cell.length_c   1.000
_cell.angle_alpha   90.00
_cell.angle_beta   90.00
_cell.angle_gamma   90.00
#
_symmetry.space_group_name_H-M   'P 1'
#
loop_
_entity.id
_entity.type
_entity.pdbx_description
1 polymer ?
#
loop_
_entity_poly.entity_id
_entity_poly.type
_entity_poly.pdbx_seq_one_letter_code
_entity_poly.pdbx_strand_id
1 'polypeptide(L)'
;MPTDKRGKTETLVHGISASQGIAYGQSFLYLQSDVEVPSYQVEPEKRIQEIARFDHAILVTRQQIQKIMSEVDKNLGPEEAQIFDAHLLVLEDQA
;
A
#
# COMPACT_ATOMS: atom_id res chain seq x y z
N MET A 1 -25.13 23.04 37.82
CA MET A 1 -23.98 23.14 36.89
C MET A 1 -24.52 23.26 35.48
N PRO A 2 -24.21 24.35 34.75
CA PRO A 2 -24.84 24.59 33.46
C PRO A 2 -24.28 23.63 32.42
N THR A 3 -25.18 23.04 31.64
CA THR A 3 -24.92 22.11 30.55
C THR A 3 -24.48 22.87 29.30
N ASP A 4 -23.28 22.58 28.79
CA ASP A 4 -22.73 23.17 27.58
C ASP A 4 -23.48 22.63 26.34
N LYS A 5 -24.27 23.50 25.71
CA LYS A 5 -25.04 23.26 24.49
C LYS A 5 -24.19 23.49 23.23
N ARG A 6 -23.10 22.75 23.07
CA ARG A 6 -22.36 22.65 21.80
C ARG A 6 -22.39 21.21 21.33
N GLY A 7 -23.46 20.88 20.61
CA GLY A 7 -23.76 19.54 20.13
C GLY A 7 -22.73 19.00 19.15
N LYS A 8 -21.73 18.30 19.68
CA LYS A 8 -21.07 17.19 18.99
C LYS A 8 -21.45 15.92 19.73
N THR A 9 -22.19 15.05 19.07
CA THR A 9 -22.47 13.70 19.56
C THR A 9 -21.14 12.96 19.67
N GLU A 10 -20.76 12.59 20.90
CA GLU A 10 -19.64 11.70 21.15
C GLU A 10 -19.94 10.35 20.49
N THR A 11 -19.03 9.89 19.64
CA THR A 11 -19.13 8.58 18.98
C THR A 11 -18.08 7.67 19.59
N LEU A 12 -18.54 6.63 20.31
CA LEU A 12 -17.68 5.70 21.02
C LEU A 12 -17.59 4.39 20.23
N VAL A 13 -16.41 4.10 19.69
CA VAL A 13 -16.15 2.91 18.85
C VAL A 13 -15.41 1.87 19.70
N HIS A 14 -15.94 0.64 19.76
CA HIS A 14 -15.33 -0.47 20.48
C HIS A 14 -14.56 -1.37 19.49
N GLY A 15 -13.37 -1.82 19.89
CA GLY A 15 -12.52 -2.71 19.10
C GLY A 15 -11.52 -3.45 20.00
N ILE A 16 -10.57 -4.13 19.37
CA ILE A 16 -9.49 -4.84 20.09
C ILE A 16 -8.33 -3.86 20.31
N SER A 17 -7.90 -3.68 21.55
CA SER A 17 -6.79 -2.79 21.87
C SER A 17 -5.46 -3.42 21.43
N ALA A 18 -4.75 -2.74 20.51
CA ALA A 18 -3.41 -3.14 20.08
C ALA A 18 -2.31 -2.67 21.04
N SER A 19 -2.50 -1.50 21.67
CA SER A 19 -1.58 -0.91 22.65
C SER A 19 -2.34 -0.02 23.64
N GLN A 20 -1.80 0.11 24.85
CA GLN A 20 -2.33 1.03 25.87
C GLN A 20 -1.87 2.47 25.61
N GLY A 21 -2.75 3.45 25.83
CA GLY A 21 -2.43 4.87 25.71
C GLY A 21 -3.61 5.75 25.32
N ILE A 22 -3.40 7.07 25.33
CA ILE A 22 -4.35 8.09 24.85
C ILE A 22 -3.61 8.97 23.83
N ALA A 23 -4.19 9.15 22.64
CA ALA A 23 -3.66 10.01 21.59
C ALA A 23 -4.72 11.03 21.14
N TYR A 24 -4.29 12.25 20.82
CA TYR A 24 -5.13 13.34 20.32
C TYR A 24 -4.45 13.99 19.12
N GLY A 25 -5.16 14.10 18.00
CA GLY A 25 -4.61 14.66 16.76
C GLY A 25 -5.59 14.58 15.59
N GLN A 26 -5.13 15.01 14.43
CA GLN A 26 -5.88 14.83 13.18
C GLN A 26 -5.83 13.37 12.75
N SER A 27 -6.96 12.86 12.25
CA SER A 27 -7.05 11.54 11.64
C SER A 27 -6.98 11.65 10.12
N PHE A 28 -6.31 10.69 9.49
CA PHE A 28 -6.28 10.52 8.04
C PHE A 28 -6.99 9.22 7.68
N LEU A 29 -8.04 9.31 6.87
CA LEU A 29 -8.75 8.13 6.36
C LEU A 29 -8.15 7.73 5.02
N TYR A 30 -7.40 6.63 5.00
CA TYR A 30 -6.92 6.03 3.77
C TYR A 30 -8.00 5.12 3.17
N LEU A 31 -8.59 5.56 2.06
CA LEU A 31 -9.52 4.75 1.26
C LEU A 31 -8.74 4.17 0.09
N GLN A 32 -8.48 2.86 0.14
CA GLN A 32 -7.87 2.16 -0.99
C GLN A 32 -8.94 2.02 -2.09
N SER A 33 -8.69 2.57 -3.26
CA SER A 33 -9.52 2.34 -4.44
C SER A 33 -9.26 0.93 -4.98
N ASP A 34 -10.32 0.24 -5.40
CA ASP A 34 -10.18 -1.03 -6.09
C ASP A 34 -9.38 -0.85 -7.39
N VAL A 35 -8.47 -1.78 -7.64
CA VAL A 35 -7.71 -1.81 -8.89
C VAL A 35 -8.59 -2.48 -9.95
N GLU A 36 -9.13 -1.70 -10.87
CA GLU A 36 -9.82 -2.24 -12.04
C GLU A 36 -8.79 -2.78 -13.04
N VAL A 37 -8.78 -4.10 -13.24
CA VAL A 37 -7.94 -4.77 -14.26
C VAL A 37 -8.82 -5.08 -15.48
N PRO A 38 -8.75 -4.27 -16.56
CA PRO A 38 -9.58 -4.51 -17.73
C PRO A 38 -9.16 -5.79 -18.46
N SER A 39 -10.13 -6.61 -18.83
CA SER A 39 -9.94 -7.79 -19.67
C SER A 39 -10.49 -7.53 -21.07
N TYR A 40 -9.62 -7.56 -22.07
CA TYR A 40 -9.98 -7.33 -23.46
C TYR A 40 -9.04 -8.09 -24.39
N GLN A 41 -9.52 -8.38 -25.59
CA GLN A 41 -8.72 -9.03 -26.62
C GLN A 41 -7.76 -8.00 -27.26
N VAL A 42 -6.48 -8.36 -27.34
CA VAL A 42 -5.45 -7.51 -27.93
C VAL A 42 -5.26 -7.89 -29.39
N GLU A 43 -5.47 -6.93 -30.30
CA GLU A 43 -5.23 -7.11 -31.73
C GLU A 43 -3.74 -7.41 -32.03
N PRO A 44 -3.43 -8.20 -33.07
CA PRO A 44 -2.05 -8.59 -33.39
C PRO A 44 -1.07 -7.41 -33.50
N GLU A 45 -1.53 -6.27 -34.03
CA GLU A 45 -0.71 -5.06 -34.24
C GLU A 45 -0.33 -4.38 -32.91
N LYS A 46 -1.13 -4.58 -31.86
CA LYS A 46 -0.92 -3.97 -30.53
C LYS A 46 -0.08 -4.85 -29.59
N ARG A 47 0.19 -6.10 -29.96
CA ARG A 47 0.91 -7.06 -29.12
C ARG A 47 2.27 -6.55 -28.64
N ILE A 48 3.04 -5.93 -29.54
CA ILE A 48 4.39 -5.40 -29.22
C ILE A 48 4.30 -4.28 -28.18
N GLN A 49 3.30 -3.40 -28.31
CA GLN A 49 3.08 -2.31 -27.35
C GLN A 49 2.71 -2.86 -25.97
N GLU A 50 1.97 -3.96 -25.93
CA GLU A 50 1.52 -4.54 -24.68
C GLU A 50 2.62 -5.29 -23.93
N ILE A 51 3.52 -5.95 -24.66
CA ILE A 51 4.75 -6.51 -24.10
C ILE A 51 5.63 -5.37 -23.54
N ALA A 52 5.82 -4.29 -24.30
CA ALA A 52 6.59 -3.14 -23.82
C ALA A 52 5.97 -2.47 -22.57
N ARG A 53 4.62 -2.41 -22.50
CA ARG A 53 3.89 -1.92 -21.33
C ARG A 53 4.14 -2.81 -20.11
N PHE A 54 4.13 -4.12 -20.30
CA PHE A 54 4.42 -5.10 -19.26
C PHE A 54 5.88 -4.98 -18.76
N ASP A 55 6.86 -4.95 -19.67
CA ASP A 55 8.29 -4.81 -19.31
C ASP A 55 8.53 -3.52 -18.52
N HIS A 56 7.92 -2.42 -18.95
CA HIS A 56 7.97 -1.15 -18.23
C HIS A 56 7.34 -1.26 -16.83
N ALA A 57 6.22 -1.96 -16.69
CA ALA A 57 5.58 -2.19 -15.39
C ALA A 57 6.51 -3.00 -14.45
N ILE A 58 7.17 -4.04 -14.94
CA ILE A 58 8.15 -4.82 -14.15
C ILE A 58 9.31 -3.93 -13.68
N LEU A 59 9.84 -3.05 -14.54
CA LEU A 59 10.89 -2.11 -14.15
C LEU A 59 10.43 -1.14 -13.05
N VAL A 60 9.23 -0.56 -13.20
CA VAL A 60 8.64 0.36 -12.22
C VAL A 60 8.40 -0.35 -10.88
N THR A 61 7.84 -1.55 -10.91
CA THR A 61 7.57 -2.34 -9.69
C THR A 61 8.87 -2.69 -8.97
N ARG A 62 9.94 -3.06 -9.68
CA ARG A 62 11.26 -3.30 -9.06
C ARG A 62 11.74 -2.06 -8.31
N GLN A 63 11.68 -0.88 -8.93
CA GLN A 63 12.11 0.37 -8.30
C GLN A 63 11.27 0.72 -7.06
N GLN A 64 9.95 0.49 -7.12
CA GLN A 64 9.05 0.72 -5.99
C GLN A 64 9.36 -0.21 -4.82
N ILE A 65 9.56 -1.50 -5.05
CA ILE A 65 9.91 -2.48 -4.02
C ILE A 65 11.25 -2.10 -3.36
N GLN A 66 12.27 -1.78 -4.16
CA GLN A 66 13.58 -1.37 -3.64
C GLN A 66 13.49 -0.09 -2.80
N LYS A 67 12.64 0.86 -3.21
CA LYS A 67 12.42 2.10 -2.43
C LYS A 67 11.79 1.78 -1.07
N ILE A 68 10.75 0.96 -1.05
CA ILE A 68 10.07 0.55 0.20
C ILE A 68 11.05 -0.22 1.09
N MET A 69 11.83 -1.14 0.54
CA MET A 69 12.87 -1.88 1.26
C MET A 69 13.87 -0.92 1.94
N SER A 70 14.36 0.10 1.23
CA SER A 70 15.27 1.10 1.80
C SER A 70 14.63 1.95 2.91
N GLU A 71 13.34 2.28 2.78
CA GLU A 71 12.60 3.01 3.81
C GLU A 71 12.39 2.15 5.06
N VAL A 72 12.08 0.87 4.90
CA VAL A 72 11.91 -0.09 6.00
C VAL A 72 13.24 -0.36 6.71
N ASP A 73 14.33 -0.59 5.97
CA ASP A 73 15.67 -0.79 6.53
C ASP A 73 16.09 0.38 7.43
N LYS A 74 15.82 1.62 7.00
CA LYS A 74 16.13 2.82 7.78
C LYS A 74 15.28 3.00 9.04
N ASN A 75 14.00 2.63 8.98
CA ASN A 75 13.03 2.94 10.04
C ASN A 75 12.84 1.80 11.05
N LEU A 76 12.96 0.56 10.59
CA LEU A 76 12.61 -0.66 11.33
C LEU A 76 13.80 -1.62 11.46
N GLY A 77 14.78 -1.52 10.55
CA GLY A 77 16.01 -2.30 10.56
C GLY A 77 16.07 -3.36 9.46
N PRO A 78 17.24 -4.02 9.32
CA PRO A 78 17.52 -4.90 8.18
C PRO A 78 16.71 -6.21 8.20
N GLU A 79 16.34 -6.71 9.37
CA GLU A 79 15.56 -7.96 9.51
C GLU A 79 14.15 -7.80 8.91
N GLU A 80 13.49 -6.68 9.19
CA GLU A 80 12.17 -6.35 8.64
C GLU A 80 12.24 -6.07 7.13
N ALA A 81 13.38 -5.55 6.64
CA ALA A 81 13.59 -5.28 5.23
C ALA A 81 13.78 -6.55 4.39
N GLN A 82 14.26 -7.64 4.99
CA GLN A 82 14.59 -8.89 4.28
C GLN A 82 13.37 -9.56 3.64
N ILE A 83 12.15 -9.28 4.11
CA ILE A 83 10.91 -9.79 3.50
C ILE A 83 10.79 -9.33 2.04
N PHE A 84 11.32 -8.16 1.68
CA PHE A 84 11.25 -7.63 0.31
C PHE A 84 12.17 -8.35 -0.68
N ASP A 85 13.20 -9.08 -0.21
CA ASP A 85 14.02 -9.93 -1.08
C ASP A 85 13.17 -11.04 -1.70
N ALA A 86 12.29 -11.67 -0.92
CA ALA A 86 11.36 -12.67 -1.43
C ALA A 86 10.39 -12.07 -2.46
N HIS A 87 9.94 -10.83 -2.26
CA HIS A 87 9.08 -10.14 -3.22
C HIS A 87 9.80 -9.83 -4.53
N LEU A 88 11.08 -9.47 -4.47
CA LEU A 88 11.92 -9.29 -5.66
C LEU A 88 12.16 -10.62 -6.39
N LEU A 89 12.42 -11.70 -5.66
CA LEU A 89 12.58 -13.03 -6.26
C LEU A 89 11.34 -13.45 -7.06
N VAL A 90 10.14 -13.21 -6.52
CA VAL A 90 8.89 -13.50 -7.24
C VAL A 90 8.72 -12.63 -8.48
N LEU A 91 9.14 -11.36 -8.43
CA LEU A 91 9.05 -10.46 -9.58
C LEU A 91 10.00 -10.87 -10.72
N GLU A 92 11.12 -11.51 -10.39
CA GLU A 92 12.16 -11.91 -11.34
C GLU A 92 12.00 -13.34 -11.86
N ASP A 93 10.97 -14.06 -11.40
CA ASP A 93 10.69 -15.42 -11.83
C ASP A 93 10.33 -15.46 -13.33
N GLN A 94 11.09 -16.25 -14.09
CA GLN A 94 10.90 -16.48 -15.52
C GLN A 94 10.13 -17.79 -15.72
N ALA A 95 8.88 -17.84 -15.25
CA ALA A 95 7.99 -18.98 -15.45
C ALA A 95 7.35 -18.99 -16.84
#